data_AF-A0A519BI76-F1
#
_entry.id   AF-A0A519BI76-F1
#
_cell.length_a   1.000
_cell.length_b   1.000
_cell.length_c   1.000
_cell.angle_alpha   90.00
_cell.angle_beta   90.00
_cell.angle_gamma   90.00
#
_symmetry.space_group_name_H-M   'P 1'
#
loop_
_entity.id
_entity.type
_entity.pdbx_description
1 polymer ?
#
loop_
_entity_poly.entity_id
_entity_poly.type
_entity_poly.pdbx_seq_one_letter_code
_entity_poly.pdbx_strand_id
1 'polypeptide(L)'
;MKINLKIFSKSIRKIKITKPINEKGFVIFQIDGLSKKALDKAFEYNLMPFLKKMVLKKDYLLTDYFTGVPSDTPFFQAGLLYGDNENIPGFRWIEKDTGNEIIFKKPDSAGHIEAMLSKNHKGLLKGGSSYVNLFSGGASRSTFTLSTFSVRYLFKKKVRHFDIFIIFIFHIFTLLKTIFYVIFEFFFELYEKILDVIKKRVVRPEGIFPFARAISNVIFKEIETFGAIMDISRGVPSIYMDFTGYDELSHHRGPYSISAMRTLKAIDRKIKYIFKELEKSERKYDFFIISDHGHTPSVPFVHLNNDEKLETVINKFLTENKGADTDIKKNYTVYEFDTGYNVIFKRLFLYIDDLLKKNNCKTVYDKLFNKIKYNYETKKNINSKNVVDWKNKNVIYIMNSGPMSNIYFSDKKIKMNTEEIEFFYPGLIERLCDIQHIGFIMGINKKNDVVISYKGSEGFKPFFKHDMAADEKLLNIYLKNLSNDTLRNIIEYLEAFNKEKLIIDSIKDFCRFKNSGDLIIFGAYNKEYVVNFENQLGAHGGAGGEQNIPFAVYPESLNFDFSSVNNSCQIYDFLYNNYVV
;
A
#
# COMPACT_ATOMS: atom_id res chain seq x y z
N MET A 1 -27.11 -12.72 -31.67
CA MET A 1 -27.70 -12.00 -30.52
C MET A 1 -27.55 -10.51 -30.78
N LYS A 2 -28.64 -9.76 -31.06
CA LYS A 2 -28.57 -8.30 -31.29
C LYS A 2 -28.14 -7.61 -29.98
N ILE A 3 -26.88 -7.19 -29.90
CA ILE A 3 -26.32 -6.47 -28.75
C ILE A 3 -27.11 -5.16 -28.60
N ASN A 4 -27.67 -4.92 -27.43
CA ASN A 4 -28.54 -3.76 -27.17
C ASN A 4 -27.69 -2.46 -27.09
N LEU A 5 -27.46 -1.84 -28.25
CA LEU A 5 -26.72 -0.59 -28.45
C LEU A 5 -27.23 0.58 -27.59
N LYS A 6 -28.45 0.51 -27.03
CA LYS A 6 -28.99 1.55 -26.14
C LYS A 6 -28.22 1.70 -24.84
N ILE A 7 -27.64 0.63 -24.27
CA ILE A 7 -26.84 0.70 -23.04
C ILE A 7 -25.52 1.41 -23.31
N PHE A 8 -24.82 1.02 -24.38
CA PHE A 8 -23.60 1.69 -24.85
C PHE A 8 -23.83 3.18 -25.12
N SER A 9 -24.89 3.54 -25.87
CA SER A 9 -25.19 4.94 -26.19
C SER A 9 -25.44 5.82 -24.96
N LYS A 10 -25.94 5.24 -23.85
CA LYS A 10 -26.20 5.97 -22.59
C LYS A 10 -24.95 6.19 -21.74
N SER A 11 -24.02 5.23 -21.74
CA SER A 11 -22.71 5.40 -21.07
C SER A 11 -21.77 6.31 -21.87
N ILE A 12 -21.88 6.30 -23.21
CA ILE A 12 -21.13 7.17 -24.12
C ILE A 12 -21.58 8.64 -23.99
N ARG A 13 -22.88 8.93 -23.88
CA ARG A 13 -23.43 10.30 -23.83
C ARG A 13 -23.17 11.10 -22.54
N LYS A 14 -22.45 10.55 -21.54
CA LYS A 14 -22.42 11.13 -20.17
C LYS A 14 -21.04 11.47 -19.61
N ILE A 15 -19.94 11.14 -20.30
CA ILE A 15 -18.64 11.73 -19.94
C ILE A 15 -18.66 13.16 -20.48
N LYS A 16 -18.78 14.13 -19.59
CA LYS A 16 -18.66 15.54 -19.97
C LYS A 16 -17.17 15.77 -20.23
N ILE A 17 -16.74 15.59 -21.48
CA ILE A 17 -15.41 15.98 -21.92
C ILE A 17 -15.35 17.50 -21.72
N THR A 18 -14.61 17.93 -20.70
CA THR A 18 -14.53 19.34 -20.30
C THR A 18 -13.42 20.08 -21.02
N LYS A 19 -12.38 19.36 -21.47
CA LYS A 19 -11.25 19.89 -22.25
C LYS A 19 -11.38 19.54 -23.73
N PRO A 20 -11.11 20.47 -24.66
CA PRO A 20 -11.15 20.15 -26.08
C PRO A 20 -10.07 19.13 -26.46
N ILE A 21 -10.31 18.37 -27.54
CA ILE A 21 -9.47 17.23 -27.96
C ILE A 21 -8.05 17.66 -28.38
N ASN A 22 -7.87 18.93 -28.77
CA ASN A 22 -6.59 19.49 -29.17
C ASN A 22 -5.60 19.69 -28.01
N GLU A 23 -6.08 19.79 -26.77
CA GLU A 23 -5.21 19.82 -25.60
C GLU A 23 -4.56 18.45 -25.40
N LYS A 24 -3.31 18.44 -24.95
CA LYS A 24 -2.60 17.19 -24.63
C LYS A 24 -3.23 16.55 -23.39
N GLY A 25 -3.44 15.23 -23.44
CA GLY A 25 -3.82 14.43 -22.28
C GLY A 25 -2.64 13.68 -21.69
N PHE A 26 -2.87 12.96 -20.61
CA PHE A 26 -1.89 12.03 -20.06
C PHE A 26 -2.52 10.70 -19.65
N VAL A 27 -1.73 9.64 -19.71
CA VAL A 27 -2.09 8.31 -19.21
C VAL A 27 -0.98 7.83 -18.27
N ILE A 28 -1.34 7.46 -17.04
CA ILE A 28 -0.43 6.85 -16.07
C ILE A 28 -0.80 5.37 -15.93
N PHE A 29 0.19 4.52 -16.16
CA PHE A 29 0.16 3.10 -15.90
C PHE A 29 1.04 2.83 -14.67
N GLN A 30 0.40 2.63 -13.51
CA GLN A 30 1.13 2.25 -12.31
C GLN A 30 1.39 0.74 -12.28
N ILE A 31 2.64 0.34 -12.05
CA ILE A 31 3.01 -1.04 -11.66
C ILE A 31 3.28 -1.05 -10.16
N ASP A 32 2.29 -1.49 -9.41
CA ASP A 32 2.31 -1.51 -7.94
C ASP A 32 3.45 -2.40 -7.42
N GLY A 33 4.26 -1.84 -6.52
CA GLY A 33 5.27 -2.57 -5.75
C GLY A 33 6.50 -3.06 -6.51
N LEU A 34 6.74 -2.63 -7.74
CA LEU A 34 7.87 -3.06 -8.58
C LEU A 34 9.10 -2.16 -8.44
N SER A 35 10.12 -2.63 -7.71
CA SER A 35 11.39 -1.90 -7.56
C SER A 35 12.15 -1.76 -8.88
N LYS A 36 13.01 -0.73 -8.99
CA LYS A 36 13.94 -0.57 -10.11
C LYS A 36 14.79 -1.84 -10.33
N LYS A 37 15.28 -2.43 -9.24
CA LYS A 37 16.10 -3.64 -9.27
C LYS A 37 15.33 -4.86 -9.77
N ALA A 38 14.05 -4.99 -9.40
CA ALA A 38 13.18 -6.05 -9.91
C ALA A 38 12.85 -5.85 -11.40
N LEU A 39 12.66 -4.60 -11.85
CA LEU A 39 12.51 -4.28 -13.27
C LEU A 39 13.76 -4.68 -14.07
N ASP A 40 14.95 -4.38 -13.56
CA ASP A 40 16.21 -4.75 -14.23
C ASP A 40 16.33 -6.26 -14.41
N LYS A 41 16.04 -7.04 -13.35
CA LYS A 41 15.96 -8.51 -13.48
C LYS A 41 14.89 -8.95 -14.47
N ALA A 42 13.76 -8.26 -14.54
CA ALA A 42 12.72 -8.57 -15.52
C ALA A 42 13.20 -8.33 -16.97
N PHE A 43 14.06 -7.34 -17.19
CA PHE A 43 14.72 -7.10 -18.47
C PHE A 43 15.81 -8.12 -18.80
N GLU A 44 16.56 -8.59 -17.81
CA GLU A 44 17.54 -9.68 -17.96
C GLU A 44 16.85 -10.98 -18.35
N TYR A 45 15.76 -11.33 -17.68
CA TYR A 45 14.97 -12.54 -17.95
C TYR A 45 14.00 -12.41 -19.13
N ASN A 46 14.07 -11.30 -19.87
CA ASN A 46 13.21 -11.01 -21.03
C ASN A 46 11.70 -11.19 -20.73
N LEU A 47 11.28 -10.76 -19.53
CA LEU A 47 9.90 -10.81 -19.08
C LEU A 47 9.11 -9.59 -19.55
N MET A 48 9.78 -8.45 -19.76
CA MET A 48 9.18 -7.20 -20.24
C MET A 48 9.83 -6.68 -21.54
N PRO A 49 9.80 -7.45 -22.64
CA PRO A 49 10.48 -7.11 -23.89
C PRO A 49 9.96 -5.83 -24.55
N PHE A 50 8.66 -5.53 -24.43
CA PHE A 50 8.11 -4.33 -25.04
C PHE A 50 8.60 -3.07 -24.32
N LEU A 51 8.50 -3.04 -23.00
CA LEU A 51 8.99 -1.93 -22.18
C LEU A 51 10.50 -1.73 -22.36
N LYS A 52 11.28 -2.83 -22.36
CA LYS A 52 12.72 -2.77 -22.65
C LYS A 52 13.02 -2.11 -23.99
N LYS A 53 12.28 -2.49 -25.04
CA LYS A 53 12.42 -1.90 -26.38
C LYS A 53 12.02 -0.42 -26.42
N MET A 54 10.98 -0.05 -25.68
CA MET A 54 10.47 1.32 -25.61
C MET A 54 11.54 2.28 -25.04
N VAL A 55 12.24 1.87 -23.98
CA VAL A 55 13.34 2.65 -23.39
C VAL A 55 14.58 2.65 -24.29
N LEU A 56 14.93 1.51 -24.92
CA LEU A 56 16.11 1.43 -25.79
C LEU A 56 16.03 2.28 -27.07
N LYS A 57 14.81 2.59 -27.54
CA LYS A 57 14.60 3.45 -28.72
C LYS A 57 14.88 4.94 -28.47
N LYS A 58 15.12 5.33 -27.21
CA LYS A 58 15.32 6.71 -26.73
C LYS A 58 14.11 7.65 -26.80
N ASP A 59 12.97 7.24 -27.35
CA ASP A 59 11.73 8.01 -27.25
C ASP A 59 11.23 8.17 -25.79
N TYR A 60 11.68 7.28 -24.90
CA TYR A 60 11.34 7.24 -23.48
C TYR A 60 12.59 7.07 -22.62
N LEU A 61 12.63 7.78 -21.51
CA LEU A 61 13.64 7.67 -20.46
C LEU A 61 13.16 6.69 -19.39
N LEU A 62 14.09 5.98 -18.75
CA LEU A 62 13.86 5.17 -17.55
C LEU A 62 14.79 5.68 -16.46
N THR A 63 14.21 6.16 -15.35
CA THR A 63 14.96 6.62 -14.19
C THR A 63 14.43 5.94 -12.93
N ASP A 64 15.31 5.66 -11.97
CA ASP A 64 14.88 5.46 -10.58
C ASP A 64 14.56 6.81 -9.92
N TYR A 65 13.80 6.75 -8.83
CA TYR A 65 13.56 7.91 -7.98
C TYR A 65 13.31 7.45 -6.55
N PHE A 66 13.06 8.39 -5.62
CA PHE A 66 12.83 8.07 -4.21
C PHE A 66 11.39 8.33 -3.81
N THR A 67 10.73 7.30 -3.24
CA THR A 67 9.31 7.37 -2.85
C THR A 67 9.09 7.96 -1.44
N GLY A 68 10.09 7.88 -0.57
CA GLY A 68 9.97 8.28 0.84
C GLY A 68 9.62 7.14 1.80
N VAL A 69 9.27 7.54 3.02
CA VAL A 69 8.79 6.73 4.14
C VAL A 69 7.47 7.36 4.61
N PRO A 70 6.36 6.59 4.60
CA PRO A 70 6.28 5.18 4.25
C PRO A 70 6.42 4.98 2.73
N SER A 71 7.03 3.85 2.35
CA SER A 71 7.15 3.43 0.96
C SER A 71 5.96 2.56 0.55
N ASP A 72 4.75 3.14 0.53
CA ASP A 72 3.52 2.39 0.23
C ASP A 72 2.50 3.15 -0.64
N THR A 73 1.55 2.39 -1.20
CA THR A 73 0.56 2.86 -2.16
C THR A 73 -0.28 4.05 -1.66
N PRO A 74 -0.82 4.08 -0.41
CA PRO A 74 -1.63 5.20 0.03
C PRO A 74 -0.84 6.51 0.15
N PHE A 75 0.37 6.47 0.68
CA PHE A 75 1.23 7.65 0.76
C PHE A 75 1.60 8.16 -0.64
N PHE A 76 1.97 7.24 -1.52
CA PHE A 76 2.31 7.59 -2.89
C PHE A 76 1.11 8.17 -3.66
N GLN A 77 -0.03 7.48 -3.67
CA GLN A 77 -1.22 7.90 -4.42
C GLN A 77 -1.85 9.17 -3.86
N ALA A 78 -1.81 9.41 -2.54
CA ALA A 78 -2.27 10.68 -1.98
C ALA A 78 -1.45 11.85 -2.53
N GLY A 79 -0.12 11.75 -2.47
CA GLY A 79 0.77 12.78 -3.00
C GLY A 79 0.65 12.93 -4.51
N LEU A 80 0.57 11.84 -5.29
CA LEU A 80 0.45 11.89 -6.74
C LEU A 80 -0.91 12.43 -7.21
N LEU A 81 -2.02 12.09 -6.53
CA LEU A 81 -3.37 12.40 -7.02
C LEU A 81 -3.96 13.67 -6.41
N TYR A 82 -3.44 14.12 -5.27
CA TYR A 82 -3.92 15.30 -4.55
C TYR A 82 -2.80 16.29 -4.20
N GLY A 83 -1.52 15.98 -4.40
CA GLY A 83 -0.44 16.90 -4.04
C GLY A 83 -0.24 17.05 -2.53
N ASP A 84 -0.76 16.11 -1.74
CA ASP A 84 -0.59 16.07 -0.30
C ASP A 84 -0.59 14.61 0.18
N ASN A 85 0.46 14.24 0.91
CA ASN A 85 0.59 12.97 1.61
C ASN A 85 1.03 13.15 3.07
N GLU A 86 0.93 14.38 3.60
CA GLU A 86 1.23 14.67 4.98
C GLU A 86 0.28 13.90 5.90
N ASN A 87 0.80 13.37 7.01
CA ASN A 87 0.01 12.66 8.01
C ASN A 87 -0.66 11.37 7.50
N ILE A 88 -0.16 10.76 6.41
CA ILE A 88 -0.50 9.41 5.97
C ILE A 88 0.67 8.48 6.35
N PRO A 89 0.65 7.88 7.55
CA PRO A 89 1.79 7.15 8.11
C PRO A 89 1.88 5.68 7.64
N GLY A 90 1.15 5.34 6.58
CA GLY A 90 1.25 4.07 5.87
C GLY A 90 -0.10 3.43 5.56
N PHE A 91 -0.10 2.13 5.29
CA PHE A 91 -1.29 1.37 4.89
C PHE A 91 -2.38 1.31 5.96
N ARG A 92 -2.00 1.50 7.22
CA ARG A 92 -2.92 1.49 8.35
C ARG A 92 -2.38 2.21 9.58
N TRP A 93 -3.28 2.89 10.29
CA TRP A 93 -2.97 3.63 11.51
C TRP A 93 -4.23 3.87 12.36
N ILE A 94 -4.02 4.50 13.51
CA ILE A 94 -5.08 4.97 14.39
C ILE A 94 -4.98 6.49 14.47
N GLU A 95 -6.07 7.18 14.18
CA GLU A 95 -6.18 8.62 14.42
C GLU A 95 -6.43 8.85 15.93
N LYS A 96 -5.46 9.42 16.66
CA LYS A 96 -5.58 9.54 18.14
C LYS A 96 -6.67 10.50 18.60
N ASP A 97 -6.99 11.52 17.81
CA ASP A 97 -8.00 12.51 18.12
C ASP A 97 -9.43 11.95 18.02
N THR A 98 -9.70 11.15 16.99
CA THR A 98 -11.02 10.55 16.72
C THR A 98 -11.16 9.12 17.27
N GLY A 99 -10.07 8.37 17.37
CA GLY A 99 -10.05 6.93 17.62
C GLY A 99 -10.39 6.08 16.38
N ASN A 100 -10.42 6.68 15.19
CA ASN A 100 -10.70 5.95 13.96
C ASN A 100 -9.54 5.02 13.60
N GLU A 101 -9.90 3.80 13.20
CA GLU A 101 -8.98 2.87 12.54
C GLU A 101 -8.99 3.09 11.02
N ILE A 102 -7.85 3.55 10.48
CA ILE A 102 -7.67 3.70 9.04
C ILE A 102 -6.96 2.46 8.53
N ILE A 103 -7.58 1.76 7.58
CA ILE A 103 -7.02 0.56 6.94
C ILE A 103 -7.38 0.59 5.46
N PHE A 104 -6.39 0.64 4.57
CA PHE A 104 -6.55 0.66 3.11
C PHE A 104 -7.01 -0.67 2.48
N LYS A 105 -7.83 -1.41 3.21
CA LYS A 105 -8.69 -2.52 2.76
C LYS A 105 -10.17 -2.20 2.87
N LYS A 106 -10.52 -1.09 3.56
CA LYS A 106 -11.87 -0.66 3.83
C LYS A 106 -12.20 0.54 2.93
N PRO A 107 -13.25 0.44 2.10
CA PRO A 107 -13.71 1.58 1.30
C PRO A 107 -14.00 2.83 2.14
N ASP A 108 -14.60 2.65 3.32
CA ASP A 108 -14.92 3.75 4.24
C ASP A 108 -13.65 4.52 4.68
N SER A 109 -12.54 3.81 4.93
CA SER A 109 -11.26 4.42 5.30
C SER A 109 -10.68 5.23 4.15
N ALA A 110 -10.61 4.65 2.95
CA ALA A 110 -10.09 5.35 1.77
C ALA A 110 -10.96 6.57 1.39
N GLY A 111 -12.29 6.46 1.51
CA GLY A 111 -13.21 7.57 1.26
C GLY A 111 -13.10 8.68 2.31
N HIS A 112 -12.84 8.34 3.58
CA HIS A 112 -12.59 9.33 4.63
C HIS A 112 -11.33 10.15 4.33
N ILE A 113 -10.22 9.50 4.01
CA ILE A 113 -8.95 10.17 3.69
C ILE A 113 -9.07 10.99 2.41
N GLU A 114 -9.71 10.46 1.35
CA GLU A 114 -9.92 11.23 0.12
C GLU A 114 -10.79 12.48 0.36
N ALA A 115 -11.81 12.39 1.21
CA ALA A 115 -12.63 13.53 1.59
C ALA A 115 -11.85 14.58 2.40
N MET A 116 -10.77 14.21 3.09
CA MET A 116 -9.88 15.17 3.75
C MET A 116 -8.96 15.85 2.73
N LEU A 117 -8.29 15.06 1.89
CA LEU A 117 -7.39 15.58 0.84
C LEU A 117 -8.12 16.55 -0.12
N SER A 118 -9.30 16.15 -0.58
CA SER A 118 -10.09 16.94 -1.54
C SER A 118 -10.68 18.25 -0.99
N LYS A 119 -10.66 18.48 0.33
CA LYS A 119 -11.07 19.77 0.90
C LYS A 119 -10.07 20.88 0.62
N ASN A 120 -8.78 20.54 0.68
CA ASN A 120 -7.69 21.51 0.57
C ASN A 120 -7.01 21.45 -0.80
N HIS A 121 -7.10 20.32 -1.50
CA HIS A 121 -6.41 20.09 -2.75
C HIS A 121 -7.34 19.65 -3.88
N LYS A 122 -6.93 19.96 -5.13
CA LYS A 122 -7.70 19.60 -6.32
C LYS A 122 -7.23 18.23 -6.83
N GLY A 123 -8.16 17.35 -7.14
CA GLY A 123 -7.83 16.05 -7.72
C GLY A 123 -7.20 16.16 -9.12
N LEU A 124 -6.11 15.42 -9.35
CA LEU A 124 -5.35 15.39 -10.60
C LEU A 124 -6.17 14.88 -11.81
N LEU A 125 -7.16 14.01 -11.57
CA LEU A 125 -7.90 13.30 -12.61
C LEU A 125 -9.24 13.94 -12.94
N LYS A 126 -9.45 15.22 -12.60
CA LYS A 126 -10.72 15.92 -12.86
C LYS A 126 -11.10 15.86 -14.34
N GLY A 127 -12.29 15.34 -14.65
CA GLY A 127 -12.72 15.13 -16.04
C GLY A 127 -12.27 13.79 -16.66
N GLY A 128 -11.37 13.07 -15.98
CA GLY A 128 -10.76 11.83 -16.42
C GLY A 128 -11.31 10.56 -15.76
N SER A 129 -10.47 9.53 -15.79
CA SER A 129 -10.77 8.17 -15.33
C SER A 129 -9.73 7.60 -14.38
N SER A 130 -10.20 6.82 -13.41
CA SER A 130 -9.41 6.06 -12.43
C SER A 130 -9.85 4.59 -12.43
N TYR A 131 -8.89 3.67 -12.34
CA TYR A 131 -9.13 2.23 -12.37
C TYR A 131 -8.32 1.47 -11.31
N VAL A 132 -9.03 0.80 -10.38
CA VAL A 132 -8.47 -0.12 -9.36
C VAL A 132 -7.59 0.53 -8.28
N ASN A 133 -7.35 1.85 -8.35
CA ASN A 133 -6.60 2.61 -7.35
C ASN A 133 -7.25 2.65 -5.95
N LEU A 134 -6.51 3.14 -4.96
CA LEU A 134 -7.06 3.49 -3.64
C LEU A 134 -7.89 4.77 -3.68
N PHE A 135 -7.38 5.82 -4.35
CA PHE A 135 -8.05 7.12 -4.47
C PHE A 135 -8.49 7.41 -5.90
N SER A 136 -9.60 8.13 -6.07
CA SER A 136 -10.14 8.51 -7.37
C SER A 136 -9.41 9.66 -8.04
N GLY A 137 -8.66 10.47 -7.28
CA GLY A 137 -8.02 11.68 -7.79
C GLY A 137 -9.03 12.69 -8.36
N GLY A 138 -10.28 12.68 -7.90
CA GLY A 138 -11.35 13.53 -8.42
C GLY A 138 -11.87 13.12 -9.81
N ALA A 139 -11.59 11.88 -10.25
CA ALA A 139 -12.02 11.37 -11.55
C ALA A 139 -13.54 11.45 -11.75
N SER A 140 -13.96 11.83 -12.96
CA SER A 140 -15.38 11.79 -13.35
C SER A 140 -15.92 10.36 -13.36
N ARG A 141 -15.04 9.40 -13.61
CA ARG A 141 -15.35 7.98 -13.50
C ARG A 141 -14.24 7.24 -12.79
N SER A 142 -14.62 6.53 -11.74
CA SER A 142 -13.78 5.62 -10.98
C SER A 142 -14.36 4.21 -11.09
N THR A 143 -13.55 3.22 -11.46
CA THR A 143 -13.98 1.82 -11.59
C THR A 143 -13.13 0.96 -10.65
N PHE A 144 -13.77 0.25 -9.72
CA PHE A 144 -13.08 -0.51 -8.65
C PHE A 144 -12.13 0.30 -7.76
N THR A 145 -12.18 1.63 -7.81
CA THR A 145 -11.37 2.50 -6.94
C THR A 145 -11.87 2.47 -5.50
N LEU A 146 -11.02 2.14 -4.53
CA LEU A 146 -11.40 1.78 -3.16
C LEU A 146 -12.22 2.86 -2.44
N SER A 147 -11.77 4.11 -2.47
CA SER A 147 -12.42 5.28 -1.85
C SER A 147 -13.85 5.55 -2.33
N THR A 148 -14.11 5.31 -3.61
CA THR A 148 -15.45 5.47 -4.22
C THR A 148 -16.24 4.16 -4.26
N PHE A 149 -15.61 3.05 -3.88
CA PHE A 149 -16.22 1.74 -3.91
C PHE A 149 -17.30 1.65 -2.84
N SER A 150 -18.52 1.30 -3.24
CA SER A 150 -19.55 0.99 -2.26
C SER A 150 -20.48 -0.09 -2.76
N VAL A 151 -20.48 -1.20 -2.00
CA VAL A 151 -21.30 -2.38 -2.26
C VAL A 151 -22.78 -2.03 -2.27
N ARG A 152 -23.19 -1.01 -1.50
CA ARG A 152 -24.57 -0.50 -1.45
C ARG A 152 -25.05 0.09 -2.79
N TYR A 153 -24.14 0.51 -3.67
CA TYR A 153 -24.48 1.07 -4.99
C TYR A 153 -24.40 0.06 -6.14
N LEU A 154 -23.82 -1.13 -5.95
CA LEU A 154 -23.81 -2.20 -6.97
C LEU A 154 -25.22 -2.54 -7.48
N PHE A 155 -26.24 -2.35 -6.64
CA PHE A 155 -27.64 -2.70 -6.94
C PHE A 155 -28.60 -1.51 -7.01
N LYS A 156 -28.11 -0.25 -6.96
CA LYS A 156 -28.95 0.95 -7.14
C LYS A 156 -28.91 1.44 -8.59
N LYS A 157 -30.07 1.74 -9.19
CA LYS A 157 -30.30 2.16 -10.60
C LYS A 157 -29.48 3.37 -11.14
N LYS A 158 -28.64 4.03 -10.35
CA LYS A 158 -27.75 5.13 -10.78
C LYS A 158 -26.28 4.69 -10.71
N VAL A 159 -25.92 3.67 -11.48
CA VAL A 159 -24.52 3.21 -11.54
C VAL A 159 -23.79 4.04 -12.59
N ARG A 160 -22.89 4.94 -12.15
CA ARG A 160 -21.94 5.67 -13.03
C ARG A 160 -20.55 5.02 -13.09
N HIS A 161 -20.27 4.08 -12.18
CA HIS A 161 -18.92 3.63 -11.82
C HIS A 161 -18.59 2.19 -12.28
N PHE A 162 -19.57 1.42 -12.77
CA PHE A 162 -19.37 0.01 -13.20
C PHE A 162 -19.76 -0.26 -14.66
N ASP A 163 -20.07 0.76 -15.45
CA ASP A 163 -20.50 0.58 -16.84
C ASP A 163 -19.48 -0.21 -17.66
N ILE A 164 -18.18 0.03 -17.41
CA ILE A 164 -17.08 -0.70 -18.05
C ILE A 164 -17.09 -2.17 -17.67
N PHE A 165 -17.28 -2.46 -16.39
CA PHE A 165 -17.38 -3.84 -15.91
C PHE A 165 -18.57 -4.57 -16.55
N ILE A 166 -19.72 -3.89 -16.65
CA ILE A 166 -20.91 -4.46 -17.30
C ILE A 166 -20.63 -4.71 -18.78
N ILE A 167 -20.06 -3.73 -19.50
CA ILE A 167 -19.67 -3.87 -20.90
C ILE A 167 -18.69 -5.03 -21.09
N PHE A 168 -17.72 -5.15 -20.19
CA PHE A 168 -16.74 -6.23 -20.17
C PHE A 168 -17.41 -7.61 -20.05
N ILE A 169 -18.36 -7.78 -19.12
CA ILE A 169 -19.13 -9.02 -18.97
C ILE A 169 -19.89 -9.36 -20.26
N PHE A 170 -20.47 -8.37 -20.93
CA PHE A 170 -21.18 -8.59 -22.20
C PHE A 170 -20.25 -8.85 -23.39
N HIS A 171 -18.94 -8.63 -23.24
CA HIS A 171 -17.96 -8.98 -24.25
C HIS A 171 -17.56 -10.46 -24.13
N ILE A 172 -18.44 -11.36 -24.62
CA ILE A 172 -18.40 -12.81 -24.37
C ILE A 172 -17.03 -13.46 -24.60
N PHE A 173 -16.30 -13.08 -25.66
CA PHE A 173 -14.99 -13.64 -25.93
C PHE A 173 -13.93 -13.22 -24.92
N THR A 174 -14.00 -11.97 -24.44
CA THR A 174 -13.10 -11.49 -23.38
C THR A 174 -13.46 -12.17 -22.07
N LEU A 175 -14.74 -12.28 -21.75
CA LEU A 175 -15.21 -12.98 -20.56
C LEU A 175 -14.76 -14.45 -20.54
N LEU A 176 -14.96 -15.20 -21.63
CA LEU A 176 -14.54 -16.60 -21.74
C LEU A 176 -13.01 -16.75 -21.60
N LYS A 177 -12.24 -15.84 -22.22
CA LYS A 177 -10.78 -15.82 -22.09
C LYS A 177 -10.34 -15.54 -20.65
N THR A 178 -10.99 -14.61 -19.96
CA THR A 178 -10.75 -14.30 -18.55
C THR A 178 -11.08 -15.50 -17.67
N ILE A 179 -12.21 -16.18 -17.89
CA ILE A 179 -12.58 -17.41 -17.17
C ILE A 179 -11.51 -18.49 -17.38
N PHE A 180 -11.05 -18.69 -18.62
CA PHE A 180 -9.98 -19.63 -18.92
C PHE A 180 -8.69 -19.31 -18.16
N TYR A 181 -8.29 -18.03 -18.12
CA TYR A 181 -7.10 -17.61 -17.34
C TYR A 181 -7.28 -17.77 -15.84
N VAL A 182 -8.46 -17.52 -15.28
CA VAL A 182 -8.75 -17.77 -13.86
C VAL A 182 -8.58 -19.25 -13.53
N ILE A 183 -9.09 -20.15 -14.38
CA ILE A 183 -8.92 -21.59 -14.22
C ILE A 183 -7.44 -21.98 -14.28
N PHE A 184 -6.70 -21.44 -15.25
CA PHE A 184 -5.27 -21.73 -15.38
C PHE A 184 -4.45 -21.19 -14.20
N GLU A 185 -4.79 -20.00 -13.69
CA GLU A 185 -4.14 -19.41 -12.52
C GLU A 185 -4.33 -20.29 -11.28
N PHE A 186 -5.53 -20.85 -11.10
CA PHE A 186 -5.81 -21.81 -10.03
C PHE A 186 -4.96 -23.08 -10.12
N PHE A 187 -4.82 -23.67 -11.32
CA PHE A 187 -3.96 -24.85 -11.51
C PHE A 187 -2.48 -24.51 -11.30
N PHE A 188 -2.05 -23.32 -11.73
CA PHE A 188 -0.68 -22.86 -11.54
C PHE A 188 -0.36 -22.64 -10.06
N GLU A 189 -1.29 -22.06 -9.31
CA GLU A 189 -1.17 -21.93 -7.87
C GLU A 189 -1.06 -23.28 -7.16
N LEU A 190 -1.90 -24.25 -7.54
CA LEU A 190 -1.83 -25.61 -7.01
C LEU A 190 -0.47 -26.27 -7.31
N TYR A 191 0.03 -26.10 -8.53
CA TYR A 191 1.35 -26.58 -8.92
C TYR A 191 2.47 -25.95 -8.09
N GLU A 192 2.45 -24.63 -7.88
CA GLU A 192 3.45 -23.93 -7.08
C GLU A 192 3.39 -24.34 -5.61
N LYS A 193 2.19 -24.56 -5.07
CA LYS A 193 2.01 -25.10 -3.71
C LYS A 193 2.67 -26.47 -3.55
N ILE A 194 2.48 -27.36 -4.53
CA ILE A 194 3.14 -28.67 -4.53
C ILE A 194 4.66 -28.48 -4.56
N LEU A 195 5.18 -27.59 -5.40
CA LEU A 195 6.62 -27.28 -5.44
C LEU A 195 7.14 -26.72 -4.13
N ASP A 196 6.39 -25.85 -3.46
CA ASP A 196 6.82 -25.22 -2.21
C ASP A 196 6.88 -26.25 -1.07
N VAL A 197 5.94 -27.22 -1.04
CA VAL A 197 6.00 -28.39 -0.14
C VAL A 197 7.21 -29.25 -0.45
N ILE A 198 7.46 -29.59 -1.72
CA ILE A 198 8.60 -30.42 -2.14
C ILE A 198 9.93 -29.73 -1.79
N LYS A 199 10.02 -28.41 -1.99
CA LYS A 199 11.23 -27.60 -1.76
C LYS A 199 11.37 -27.12 -0.31
N LYS A 200 10.48 -27.51 0.59
CA LYS A 200 10.44 -27.07 2.00
C LYS A 200 10.55 -25.55 2.16
N ARG A 201 9.90 -24.80 1.25
CA ARG A 201 9.87 -23.34 1.33
C ARG A 201 8.91 -22.91 2.43
N VAL A 202 9.11 -21.71 2.96
CA VAL A 202 8.18 -21.12 3.93
C VAL A 202 6.84 -20.91 3.22
N VAL A 203 5.82 -21.68 3.61
CA VAL A 203 4.47 -21.58 3.05
C VAL A 203 3.58 -20.82 4.03
N ARG A 204 3.02 -19.70 3.57
CA ARG A 204 2.00 -18.95 4.31
C ARG A 204 0.64 -19.66 4.19
N PRO A 205 -0.23 -19.63 5.23
CA PRO A 205 -1.62 -20.03 5.07
C PRO A 205 -2.32 -19.22 3.97
N GLU A 206 -2.65 -19.85 2.86
CA GLU A 206 -3.20 -19.17 1.67
C GLU A 206 -4.65 -18.71 1.88
N GLY A 207 -5.46 -19.45 2.66
CA GLY A 207 -6.86 -19.07 2.91
C GLY A 207 -7.63 -18.78 1.62
N ILE A 208 -8.08 -17.54 1.44
CA ILE A 208 -8.82 -17.07 0.25
C ILE A 208 -7.91 -16.43 -0.82
N PHE A 209 -6.60 -16.41 -0.60
CA PHE A 209 -5.62 -15.85 -1.52
C PHE A 209 -5.76 -16.35 -2.97
N PRO A 210 -6.02 -17.65 -3.25
CA PRO A 210 -6.30 -18.11 -4.61
C PRO A 210 -7.33 -17.28 -5.37
N PHE A 211 -8.38 -16.90 -4.66
CA PHE A 211 -9.48 -16.13 -5.23
C PHE A 211 -9.12 -14.64 -5.37
N ALA A 212 -8.46 -14.06 -4.36
CA ALA A 212 -7.96 -12.69 -4.42
C ALA A 212 -6.97 -12.50 -5.57
N ARG A 213 -6.01 -13.42 -5.69
CA ARG A 213 -5.04 -13.53 -6.79
C ARG A 213 -5.72 -13.59 -8.15
N ALA A 214 -6.74 -14.44 -8.33
CA ALA A 214 -7.47 -14.52 -9.59
C ALA A 214 -8.18 -13.21 -9.95
N ILE A 215 -8.76 -12.53 -8.96
CA ILE A 215 -9.42 -11.23 -9.17
C ILE A 215 -8.40 -10.17 -9.60
N SER A 216 -7.33 -9.96 -8.83
CA SER A 216 -6.34 -8.91 -9.12
C SER A 216 -5.54 -9.20 -10.38
N ASN A 217 -4.95 -10.39 -10.48
CA ASN A 217 -4.02 -10.72 -11.55
C ASN A 217 -4.72 -11.00 -12.87
N VAL A 218 -6.00 -11.37 -12.88
CA VAL A 218 -6.71 -11.73 -14.12
C VAL A 218 -7.87 -10.78 -14.40
N ILE A 219 -8.77 -10.56 -13.45
CA ILE A 219 -10.01 -9.82 -13.72
C ILE A 219 -9.75 -8.31 -13.79
N PHE A 220 -9.15 -7.72 -12.74
CA PHE A 220 -8.85 -6.29 -12.67
C PHE A 220 -7.94 -5.86 -13.82
N LYS A 221 -6.81 -6.56 -14.00
CA LYS A 221 -5.89 -6.34 -15.13
C LYS A 221 -6.59 -6.21 -16.50
N GLU A 222 -7.57 -7.08 -16.78
CA GLU A 222 -8.32 -7.04 -18.06
C GLU A 222 -9.33 -5.89 -18.11
N ILE A 223 -10.01 -5.60 -17.00
CA ILE A 223 -10.97 -4.48 -16.90
C ILE A 223 -10.27 -3.14 -17.03
N GLU A 224 -9.14 -2.95 -16.36
CA GLU A 224 -8.34 -1.72 -16.40
C GLU A 224 -7.84 -1.46 -17.82
N THR A 225 -7.23 -2.48 -18.45
CA THR A 225 -6.75 -2.38 -19.83
C THR A 225 -7.89 -2.04 -20.79
N PHE A 226 -9.02 -2.74 -20.68
CA PHE A 226 -10.17 -2.52 -21.55
C PHE A 226 -10.78 -1.13 -21.35
N GLY A 227 -10.91 -0.69 -20.10
CA GLY A 227 -11.42 0.63 -19.75
C GLY A 227 -10.54 1.75 -20.30
N ALA A 228 -9.23 1.64 -20.11
CA ALA A 228 -8.28 2.62 -20.60
C ALA A 228 -8.26 2.71 -22.12
N ILE A 229 -8.24 1.58 -22.84
CA ILE A 229 -8.34 1.57 -24.31
C ILE A 229 -9.60 2.32 -24.74
N MET A 230 -10.75 2.00 -24.14
CA MET A 230 -12.02 2.63 -24.50
C MET A 230 -12.04 4.15 -24.22
N ASP A 231 -11.36 4.61 -23.17
CA ASP A 231 -11.24 6.03 -22.85
C ASP A 231 -10.26 6.77 -23.73
N ILE A 232 -9.15 6.13 -24.07
CA ILE A 232 -8.18 6.66 -25.03
C ILE A 232 -8.87 6.88 -26.38
N SER A 233 -9.62 5.89 -26.86
CA SER A 233 -10.40 6.02 -28.11
C SER A 233 -11.49 7.11 -28.03
N ARG A 234 -11.87 7.56 -26.83
CA ARG A 234 -12.84 8.65 -26.59
C ARG A 234 -12.18 10.01 -26.34
N GLY A 235 -10.86 10.09 -26.27
CA GLY A 235 -10.15 11.35 -26.00
C GLY A 235 -10.33 11.87 -24.57
N VAL A 236 -10.51 10.99 -23.57
CA VAL A 236 -10.59 11.36 -22.16
C VAL A 236 -9.27 12.00 -21.70
N PRO A 237 -9.26 13.20 -21.09
CA PRO A 237 -8.03 13.98 -20.91
C PRO A 237 -6.98 13.36 -19.98
N SER A 238 -7.41 12.63 -18.94
CA SER A 238 -6.51 12.06 -17.94
C SER A 238 -6.97 10.65 -17.55
N ILE A 239 -6.06 9.68 -17.58
CA ILE A 239 -6.38 8.29 -17.25
C ILE A 239 -5.29 7.75 -16.33
N TYR A 240 -5.69 7.14 -15.22
CA TYR A 240 -4.78 6.46 -14.30
C TYR A 240 -5.28 5.05 -14.02
N MET A 241 -4.35 4.09 -14.02
CA MET A 241 -4.60 2.67 -13.72
C MET A 241 -3.55 2.15 -12.76
N ASP A 242 -3.93 1.19 -11.93
CA ASP A 242 -3.09 0.63 -10.88
C ASP A 242 -3.02 -0.89 -10.94
N PHE A 243 -1.96 -1.42 -11.57
CA PHE A 243 -1.81 -2.84 -11.81
C PHE A 243 -1.19 -3.54 -10.58
N THR A 244 -2.06 -3.91 -9.64
CA THR A 244 -1.68 -4.48 -8.31
C THR A 244 -1.15 -5.92 -8.32
N GLY A 245 -1.14 -6.58 -9.49
CA GLY A 245 -0.88 -8.01 -9.58
C GLY A 245 0.52 -8.45 -9.13
N TYR A 246 1.54 -7.61 -9.37
CA TYR A 246 2.92 -7.87 -8.93
C TYR A 246 3.05 -7.71 -7.41
N ASP A 247 2.52 -6.62 -6.85
CA ASP A 247 2.51 -6.34 -5.42
C ASP A 247 1.89 -7.49 -4.61
N GLU A 248 0.68 -7.93 -4.98
CA GLU A 248 -0.02 -8.99 -4.24
C GLU A 248 0.76 -10.32 -4.24
N LEU A 249 1.37 -10.69 -5.37
CA LEU A 249 2.20 -11.90 -5.43
C LEU A 249 3.51 -11.75 -4.65
N SER A 250 4.08 -10.54 -4.64
CA SER A 250 5.32 -10.23 -3.93
C SER A 250 5.12 -10.30 -2.41
N HIS A 251 4.02 -9.77 -1.89
CA HIS A 251 3.65 -9.95 -0.48
C HIS A 251 3.54 -11.42 -0.08
N HIS A 252 2.96 -12.26 -0.95
CA HIS A 252 2.67 -13.65 -0.61
C HIS A 252 3.84 -14.61 -0.82
N ARG A 253 4.69 -14.36 -1.82
CA ARG A 253 5.74 -15.32 -2.26
C ARG A 253 7.13 -14.70 -2.37
N GLY A 254 7.25 -13.40 -2.15
CA GLY A 254 8.47 -12.63 -2.30
C GLY A 254 8.60 -12.02 -3.71
N PRO A 255 9.32 -10.89 -3.83
CA PRO A 255 9.39 -10.09 -5.06
C PRO A 255 10.04 -10.82 -6.25
N TYR A 256 10.94 -11.76 -5.96
CA TYR A 256 11.68 -12.51 -6.96
C TYR A 256 11.13 -13.93 -7.19
N SER A 257 9.94 -14.22 -6.67
CA SER A 257 9.29 -15.51 -6.91
C SER A 257 8.95 -15.68 -8.39
N ILE A 258 8.88 -16.94 -8.82
CA ILE A 258 8.49 -17.28 -10.20
C ILE A 258 7.11 -16.70 -10.51
N SER A 259 6.17 -16.75 -9.56
CA SER A 259 4.82 -16.19 -9.73
C SER A 259 4.88 -14.68 -9.95
N ALA A 260 5.52 -13.94 -9.03
CA ALA A 260 5.60 -12.48 -9.09
C ALA A 260 6.27 -12.01 -10.40
N MET A 261 7.45 -12.56 -10.71
CA MET A 261 8.20 -12.18 -11.91
C MET A 261 7.46 -12.53 -13.21
N ARG A 262 6.78 -13.70 -13.28
CA ARG A 262 6.05 -14.08 -14.49
C ARG A 262 4.85 -13.18 -14.78
N THR A 263 4.22 -12.58 -13.77
CA THR A 263 3.12 -11.63 -13.96
C THR A 263 3.55 -10.42 -14.81
N LEU A 264 4.82 -10.03 -14.73
CA LEU A 264 5.37 -8.93 -15.54
C LEU A 264 5.26 -9.20 -17.06
N LYS A 265 5.28 -10.46 -17.51
CA LYS A 265 5.01 -10.82 -18.92
C LYS A 265 3.60 -10.47 -19.36
N ALA A 266 2.64 -10.57 -18.45
CA ALA A 266 1.26 -10.20 -18.76
C ALA A 266 1.11 -8.68 -18.75
N ILE A 267 1.72 -8.00 -17.78
CA ILE A 267 1.73 -6.54 -17.65
C ILE A 267 2.37 -5.88 -18.89
N ASP A 268 3.53 -6.36 -19.34
CA ASP A 268 4.22 -5.86 -20.55
C ASP A 268 3.33 -5.92 -21.81
N ARG A 269 2.51 -6.99 -21.95
CA ARG A 269 1.54 -7.07 -23.04
C ARG A 269 0.44 -6.02 -22.92
N LYS A 270 0.01 -5.67 -21.71
CA LYS A 270 -1.02 -4.64 -21.48
C LYS A 270 -0.48 -3.25 -21.78
N ILE A 271 0.75 -2.96 -21.33
CA ILE A 271 1.50 -1.76 -21.73
C ILE A 271 1.53 -1.64 -23.25
N LYS A 272 1.90 -2.72 -23.96
CA LYS A 272 1.92 -2.74 -25.44
C LYS A 272 0.54 -2.46 -26.06
N TYR A 273 -0.54 -3.00 -25.52
CA TYR A 273 -1.88 -2.78 -26.07
C TYR A 273 -2.34 -1.34 -25.88
N ILE A 274 -2.11 -0.78 -24.71
CA ILE A 274 -2.45 0.62 -24.41
C ILE A 274 -1.62 1.55 -25.28
N PHE A 275 -0.30 1.33 -25.36
CA PHE A 275 0.60 2.13 -26.19
C PHE A 275 0.15 2.19 -27.66
N LYS A 276 -0.23 1.04 -28.23
CA LYS A 276 -0.75 0.97 -29.61
C LYS A 276 -2.06 1.72 -29.80
N GLU A 277 -2.88 1.86 -28.76
CA GLU A 277 -4.11 2.64 -28.82
C GLU A 277 -3.81 4.14 -28.74
N LEU A 278 -2.84 4.54 -27.90
CA LEU A 278 -2.38 5.93 -27.80
C LEU A 278 -1.88 6.44 -29.16
N GLU A 279 -1.13 5.63 -29.91
CA GLU A 279 -0.64 5.98 -31.26
C GLU A 279 -1.76 6.29 -32.26
N LYS A 280 -2.96 5.74 -32.06
CA LYS A 280 -4.11 5.89 -32.97
C LYS A 280 -5.11 6.95 -32.50
N SER A 281 -4.99 7.39 -31.26
CA SER A 281 -5.95 8.28 -30.64
C SER A 281 -5.92 9.70 -31.25
N GLU A 282 -7.10 10.33 -31.34
CA GLU A 282 -7.22 11.71 -31.86
C GLU A 282 -6.60 12.72 -30.90
N ARG A 283 -6.85 12.58 -29.59
CA ARG A 283 -6.17 13.36 -28.55
C ARG A 283 -4.72 12.88 -28.44
N LYS A 284 -3.76 13.79 -28.41
CA LYS A 284 -2.36 13.43 -28.11
C LYS A 284 -2.18 13.19 -26.62
N TYR A 285 -1.48 12.11 -26.27
CA TYR A 285 -1.18 11.77 -24.87
C TYR A 285 0.31 11.66 -24.61
N ASP A 286 0.72 12.08 -23.42
CA ASP A 286 1.95 11.58 -22.80
C ASP A 286 1.66 10.34 -21.96
N PHE A 287 2.51 9.33 -22.09
CA PHE A 287 2.34 8.06 -21.42
C PHE A 287 3.39 7.86 -20.33
N PHE A 288 2.96 7.68 -19.10
CA PHE A 288 3.83 7.45 -17.96
C PHE A 288 3.64 6.02 -17.48
N ILE A 289 4.75 5.30 -17.27
CA ILE A 289 4.74 4.01 -16.58
C ILE A 289 5.54 4.20 -15.30
N ILE A 290 4.86 4.17 -14.16
CA ILE A 290 5.46 4.52 -12.88
C ILE A 290 5.29 3.34 -11.93
N SER A 291 6.26 3.08 -11.07
CA SER A 291 6.03 2.28 -9.88
C SER A 291 5.93 3.21 -8.68
N ASP A 292 5.01 2.98 -7.77
CA ASP A 292 4.81 3.78 -6.56
C ASP A 292 5.88 3.51 -5.49
N HIS A 293 6.20 2.25 -5.29
CA HIS A 293 7.26 1.78 -4.41
C HIS A 293 7.80 0.44 -4.92
N GLY A 294 8.87 -0.04 -4.30
CA GLY A 294 9.39 -1.38 -4.55
C GLY A 294 8.92 -2.40 -3.53
N HIS A 295 9.53 -3.58 -3.61
CA HIS A 295 9.45 -4.63 -2.60
C HIS A 295 10.86 -5.08 -2.22
N THR A 296 11.17 -5.10 -0.92
CA THR A 296 12.36 -5.76 -0.38
C THR A 296 11.97 -7.20 0.03
N PRO A 297 12.79 -8.23 -0.27
CA PRO A 297 12.57 -9.57 0.29
C PRO A 297 12.41 -9.52 1.82
N SER A 298 11.54 -10.34 2.39
CA SER A 298 11.29 -10.27 3.83
C SER A 298 11.10 -11.61 4.51
N VAL A 299 11.38 -11.60 5.81
CA VAL A 299 11.10 -12.72 6.72
C VAL A 299 10.13 -12.24 7.79
N PRO A 300 8.98 -12.92 7.99
CA PRO A 300 8.05 -12.59 9.07
C PRO A 300 8.70 -12.67 10.44
N PHE A 301 8.48 -11.64 11.27
CA PHE A 301 8.98 -11.52 12.65
C PHE A 301 8.66 -12.77 13.48
N VAL A 302 7.43 -13.28 13.36
CA VAL A 302 6.96 -14.48 14.06
C VAL A 302 7.86 -15.70 13.78
N HIS A 303 8.34 -15.88 12.56
CA HIS A 303 9.19 -17.03 12.21
C HIS A 303 10.61 -16.92 12.81
N LEU A 304 11.04 -15.70 13.14
CA LEU A 304 12.33 -15.45 13.77
C LEU A 304 12.24 -15.42 15.29
N ASN A 305 11.03 -15.23 15.83
CA ASN A 305 10.80 -14.98 17.25
C ASN A 305 9.91 -16.07 17.89
N ASN A 306 10.26 -17.35 17.68
CA ASN A 306 9.61 -18.52 18.28
C ASN A 306 8.08 -18.58 18.06
N ASP A 307 7.62 -18.19 16.87
CA ASP A 307 6.19 -18.08 16.50
C ASP A 307 5.39 -17.07 17.34
N GLU A 308 6.08 -16.18 18.07
CA GLU A 308 5.45 -15.15 18.89
C GLU A 308 5.29 -13.84 18.12
N LYS A 309 4.08 -13.28 18.22
CA LYS A 309 3.78 -11.95 17.70
C LYS A 309 4.41 -10.86 18.55
N LEU A 310 4.55 -9.67 17.96
CA LEU A 310 4.98 -8.47 18.67
C LEU A 310 4.08 -8.16 19.88
N GLU A 311 2.76 -8.38 19.74
CA GLU A 311 1.80 -8.32 20.86
C GLU A 311 2.19 -9.18 22.04
N THR A 312 2.53 -10.45 21.79
CA THR A 312 2.90 -11.43 22.82
C THR A 312 4.18 -11.01 23.52
N VAL A 313 5.17 -10.53 22.76
CA VAL A 313 6.46 -10.08 23.30
C VAL A 313 6.29 -8.85 24.20
N ILE A 314 5.54 -7.83 23.74
CA ILE A 314 5.26 -6.64 24.54
C ILE A 314 4.49 -7.02 25.82
N ASN A 315 3.48 -7.89 25.70
CA ASN A 315 2.73 -8.37 26.86
C ASN A 315 3.65 -9.03 27.90
N LYS A 316 4.59 -9.90 27.49
CA LYS A 316 5.54 -10.56 28.40
C LYS A 316 6.38 -9.54 29.16
N PHE A 317 6.99 -8.59 28.46
CA PHE A 317 7.81 -7.55 29.08
C PHE A 317 7.05 -6.72 30.11
N LEU A 318 5.77 -6.40 29.84
CA LEU A 318 4.93 -5.67 30.79
C LEU A 318 4.54 -6.53 32.00
N THR A 319 4.47 -7.85 31.85
CA THR A 319 4.18 -8.76 32.97
C THR A 319 5.39 -9.11 33.83
N GLU A 320 6.59 -9.14 33.25
CA GLU A 320 7.85 -9.47 33.96
C GLU A 320 8.35 -8.28 34.80
N ASN A 321 8.06 -7.05 34.38
CA ASN A 321 8.40 -5.82 35.10
C ASN A 321 7.67 -5.59 36.44
N LYS A 322 6.94 -6.59 36.95
CA LYS A 322 6.23 -6.56 38.23
C LYS A 322 7.16 -6.52 39.46
N GLY A 323 8.48 -6.49 39.27
CA GLY A 323 9.48 -6.55 40.33
C GLY A 323 10.02 -5.20 40.84
N ALA A 324 9.63 -4.07 40.27
CA ALA A 324 10.09 -2.74 40.73
C ALA A 324 8.99 -2.05 41.57
N ASP A 325 8.99 -2.36 42.86
CA ASP A 325 8.59 -1.51 44.00
C ASP A 325 7.46 -0.47 43.75
N THR A 326 6.22 -0.93 43.54
CA THR A 326 5.01 -0.14 43.82
C THR A 326 3.81 -1.06 44.06
N ASP A 327 3.10 -0.84 45.18
CA ASP A 327 1.91 -1.56 45.67
C ASP A 327 0.65 -1.48 44.76
N ILE A 328 0.80 -1.16 43.47
CA ILE A 328 -0.32 -1.04 42.53
C ILE A 328 -0.04 -1.93 41.31
N LYS A 329 -0.70 -3.09 41.26
CA LYS A 329 -0.77 -3.93 40.06
C LYS A 329 -1.38 -3.14 38.90
N LYS A 330 -0.55 -2.50 38.06
CA LYS A 330 -1.01 -1.95 36.77
C LYS A 330 -1.27 -3.11 35.81
N ASN A 331 -2.53 -3.31 35.45
CA ASN A 331 -2.92 -4.26 34.41
C ASN A 331 -2.83 -3.58 33.05
N TYR A 332 -1.78 -3.91 32.29
CA TYR A 332 -1.66 -3.48 30.90
C TYR A 332 -2.50 -4.38 29.99
N THR A 333 -3.00 -3.79 28.91
CA THR A 333 -3.59 -4.57 27.82
C THR A 333 -2.92 -4.19 26.51
N VAL A 334 -2.43 -5.17 25.77
CA VAL A 334 -1.83 -4.97 24.46
C VAL A 334 -2.78 -5.56 23.41
N TYR A 335 -3.04 -4.80 22.36
CA TYR A 335 -3.92 -5.20 21.27
C TYR A 335 -3.23 -5.01 19.93
N GLU A 336 -3.00 -6.10 19.20
CA GLU A 336 -2.61 -6.05 17.79
C GLU A 336 -3.84 -6.20 16.90
N PHE A 337 -4.03 -5.25 15.98
CA PHE A 337 -5.18 -5.28 15.08
C PHE A 337 -5.02 -6.40 14.04
N ASP A 338 -6.00 -7.32 13.99
CA ASP A 338 -6.12 -8.26 12.87
C ASP A 338 -6.56 -7.50 11.63
N THR A 339 -5.68 -7.50 10.64
CA THR A 339 -5.78 -6.71 9.43
C THR A 339 -5.69 -7.58 8.17
N GLY A 340 -5.83 -8.90 8.34
CA GLY A 340 -5.89 -9.87 7.25
C GLY A 340 -7.19 -9.79 6.43
N TYR A 341 -7.23 -10.56 5.32
CA TYR A 341 -8.40 -10.64 4.44
C TYR A 341 -9.71 -11.05 5.15
N ASN A 342 -9.60 -11.74 6.29
CA ASN A 342 -10.74 -12.16 7.11
C ASN A 342 -11.68 -10.99 7.46
N VAL A 343 -11.16 -9.78 7.66
CA VAL A 343 -11.96 -8.58 7.99
C VAL A 343 -12.79 -8.11 6.78
N ILE A 344 -12.20 -8.11 5.58
CA ILE A 344 -12.90 -7.75 4.33
C ILE A 344 -14.04 -8.74 4.10
N PHE A 345 -13.76 -10.05 4.19
CA PHE A 345 -14.78 -11.07 4.00
C PHE A 345 -15.89 -10.99 5.02
N LYS A 346 -15.56 -10.78 6.32
CA LYS A 346 -16.57 -10.59 7.36
C LYS A 346 -17.54 -9.45 7.01
N ARG A 347 -17.03 -8.34 6.47
CA ARG A 347 -17.85 -7.20 6.00
C ARG A 347 -18.60 -7.51 4.70
N LEU A 348 -17.96 -8.16 3.73
CA LEU A 348 -18.61 -8.56 2.47
C LEU A 348 -19.79 -9.51 2.76
N PHE A 349 -19.61 -10.47 3.66
CA PHE A 349 -20.69 -11.34 4.14
C PHE A 349 -21.81 -10.55 4.81
N LEU A 350 -21.49 -9.58 5.68
CA LEU A 350 -22.50 -8.70 6.28
C LEU A 350 -23.28 -7.88 5.23
N TYR A 351 -22.62 -7.41 4.18
CA TYR A 351 -23.27 -6.69 3.08
C TYR A 351 -24.16 -7.60 2.24
N ILE A 352 -23.68 -8.80 1.90
CA ILE A 352 -24.47 -9.81 1.18
C ILE A 352 -25.68 -10.24 2.03
N ASP A 353 -25.51 -10.42 3.34
CA ASP A 353 -26.57 -10.74 4.30
C ASP A 353 -27.66 -9.65 4.35
N ASP A 354 -27.28 -8.37 4.47
CA ASP A 354 -28.22 -7.23 4.44
C ASP A 354 -28.98 -7.12 3.09
N LEU A 355 -28.29 -7.41 1.98
CA LEU A 355 -28.89 -7.40 0.64
C LEU A 355 -29.88 -8.57 0.43
N LEU A 356 -29.51 -9.78 0.85
CA LEU A 356 -30.36 -10.97 0.71
C LEU A 356 -31.60 -10.89 1.62
N LYS A 357 -31.46 -10.30 2.81
CA LYS A 357 -32.60 -10.01 3.71
C LYS A 357 -33.61 -9.03 3.11
N LYS A 358 -33.14 -8.05 2.33
CA LYS A 358 -34.01 -7.05 1.68
C LYS A 358 -34.79 -7.59 0.46
N ASN A 359 -34.33 -8.68 -0.16
CA ASN A 359 -34.89 -9.19 -1.42
C ASN A 359 -35.71 -10.50 -1.29
N ASN A 360 -36.13 -10.90 -0.08
CA ASN A 360 -36.97 -12.09 0.18
C ASN A 360 -36.41 -13.45 -0.34
N CYS A 361 -35.11 -13.57 -0.62
CA CYS A 361 -34.47 -14.83 -1.04
C CYS A 361 -34.09 -15.73 0.17
N LYS A 362 -35.03 -16.04 1.06
CA LYS A 362 -34.80 -16.82 2.31
C LYS A 362 -34.31 -18.25 2.06
N THR A 363 -34.82 -18.91 1.01
CA THR A 363 -34.57 -20.33 0.75
C THR A 363 -33.16 -20.65 0.26
N VAL A 364 -32.51 -19.74 -0.47
CA VAL A 364 -31.10 -19.88 -0.90
C VAL A 364 -30.15 -19.54 0.27
N TYR A 365 -30.54 -18.57 1.09
CA TYR A 365 -29.83 -18.14 2.29
C TYR A 365 -29.67 -19.27 3.31
N ASP A 366 -30.76 -19.97 3.64
CA ASP A 366 -30.75 -21.01 4.68
C ASP A 366 -29.93 -22.26 4.29
N LYS A 367 -29.86 -22.60 2.99
CA LYS A 367 -29.10 -23.78 2.52
C LYS A 367 -27.58 -23.54 2.42
N LEU A 368 -27.15 -22.37 1.99
CA LEU A 368 -25.72 -22.06 1.78
C LEU A 368 -25.02 -21.57 3.05
N PHE A 369 -25.73 -20.87 3.95
CA PHE A 369 -25.09 -20.06 4.98
C PHE A 369 -25.35 -20.47 6.43
N ASN A 370 -26.23 -21.44 6.72
CA ASN A 370 -26.51 -21.86 8.10
C ASN A 370 -25.27 -22.46 8.81
N LYS A 371 -24.41 -23.19 8.09
CA LYS A 371 -23.16 -23.74 8.66
C LYS A 371 -22.11 -22.66 8.97
N ILE A 372 -22.16 -21.54 8.25
CA ILE A 372 -21.24 -20.39 8.41
C ILE A 372 -21.76 -19.46 9.53
N LYS A 373 -23.08 -19.29 9.64
CA LYS A 373 -23.75 -18.48 10.66
C LYS A 373 -23.53 -19.03 12.08
N TYR A 374 -23.53 -20.35 12.25
CA TYR A 374 -23.22 -20.99 13.54
C TYR A 374 -21.80 -20.67 14.03
N ASN A 375 -20.81 -20.64 13.12
CA ASN A 375 -19.43 -20.20 13.43
C ASN A 375 -19.31 -18.68 13.62
N TYR A 376 -20.28 -17.90 13.13
CA TYR A 376 -20.31 -16.44 13.23
C TYR A 376 -20.90 -15.97 14.56
N GLU A 377 -21.99 -16.55 15.04
CA GLU A 377 -22.63 -16.18 16.31
C GLU A 377 -21.78 -16.59 17.52
N THR A 378 -21.10 -17.74 17.45
CA THR A 378 -20.11 -18.15 18.46
C THR A 378 -18.88 -17.22 18.50
N LYS A 379 -18.49 -16.58 17.39
CA LYS A 379 -17.40 -15.58 17.34
C LYS A 379 -17.84 -14.13 17.60
N LYS A 380 -19.13 -13.82 17.52
CA LYS A 380 -19.66 -12.47 17.77
C LYS A 380 -19.50 -12.06 19.24
N ASN A 381 -19.54 -13.03 20.16
CA ASN A 381 -19.25 -12.83 21.58
C ASN A 381 -17.75 -12.69 21.91
N ILE A 382 -16.85 -12.91 20.94
CA ILE A 382 -15.40 -12.83 21.16
C ILE A 382 -14.79 -11.51 20.64
N ASN A 383 -15.38 -10.85 19.63
CA ASN A 383 -14.76 -9.69 18.96
C ASN A 383 -15.60 -8.39 18.97
N SER A 384 -16.29 -8.07 20.06
CA SER A 384 -16.81 -6.71 20.32
C SER A 384 -15.74 -5.75 20.88
N LYS A 385 -14.48 -6.19 21.02
CA LYS A 385 -13.35 -5.45 21.61
C LYS A 385 -12.51 -4.60 20.64
N ASN A 386 -12.88 -4.47 19.36
CA ASN A 386 -12.07 -3.74 18.36
C ASN A 386 -12.41 -2.23 18.28
N VAL A 387 -12.87 -1.63 19.36
CA VAL A 387 -13.07 -0.17 19.44
C VAL A 387 -11.93 0.39 20.27
N VAL A 388 -11.20 1.36 19.71
CA VAL A 388 -10.13 2.06 20.43
C VAL A 388 -10.75 2.72 21.66
N ASP A 389 -10.29 2.31 22.84
CA ASP A 389 -10.77 2.77 24.13
C ASP A 389 -9.73 3.68 24.79
N TRP A 390 -9.77 4.95 24.41
CA TRP A 390 -8.95 6.00 25.03
C TRP A 390 -9.33 6.29 26.49
N LYS A 391 -10.42 5.72 27.03
CA LYS A 391 -10.80 5.93 28.43
C LYS A 391 -10.07 4.97 29.36
N ASN A 392 -9.74 3.78 28.87
CA ASN A 392 -8.97 2.83 29.63
C ASN A 392 -7.49 3.20 29.58
N LYS A 393 -6.94 3.61 30.71
CA LYS A 393 -5.51 3.89 30.88
C LYS A 393 -4.72 2.57 30.79
N ASN A 394 -3.47 2.62 30.32
CA ASN A 394 -2.58 1.45 30.20
C ASN A 394 -2.89 0.46 29.04
N VAL A 395 -3.50 0.92 27.94
CA VAL A 395 -3.70 0.10 26.74
C VAL A 395 -2.68 0.46 25.66
N ILE A 396 -2.03 -0.54 25.08
CA ILE A 396 -1.11 -0.40 23.95
C ILE A 396 -1.78 -0.97 22.71
N TYR A 397 -1.90 -0.16 21.66
CA TYR A 397 -2.40 -0.57 20.37
C TYR A 397 -1.23 -0.71 19.38
N ILE A 398 -1.15 -1.87 18.74
CA ILE A 398 -0.13 -2.21 17.75
C ILE A 398 -0.77 -2.24 16.37
N MET A 399 -0.20 -1.48 15.46
CA MET A 399 -0.64 -1.39 14.08
C MET A 399 0.52 -1.67 13.14
N ASN A 400 0.69 -2.95 12.80
CA ASN A 400 1.72 -3.44 11.87
C ASN A 400 1.38 -3.02 10.43
N SER A 401 2.36 -2.45 9.71
CA SER A 401 2.27 -2.06 8.31
C SER A 401 3.57 -2.45 7.62
N GLY A 402 3.64 -3.69 7.13
CA GLY A 402 4.86 -4.27 6.58
C GLY A 402 6.01 -4.35 7.61
N PRO A 403 7.24 -3.89 7.25
CA PRO A 403 8.42 -3.93 8.11
C PRO A 403 8.43 -2.84 9.19
N MET A 404 7.33 -2.10 9.33
CA MET A 404 7.15 -1.05 10.32
C MET A 404 5.94 -1.36 11.21
N SER A 405 6.00 -0.98 12.48
CA SER A 405 4.87 -1.04 13.40
C SER A 405 4.66 0.29 14.11
N ASN A 406 3.46 0.84 13.99
CA ASN A 406 3.04 2.01 14.73
C ASN A 406 2.44 1.57 16.07
N ILE A 407 3.00 2.08 17.17
CA ILE A 407 2.56 1.78 18.54
C ILE A 407 1.85 3.00 19.12
N TYR A 408 0.65 2.81 19.64
CA TYR A 408 -0.16 3.88 20.26
C TYR A 408 -0.50 3.54 21.70
N PHE A 409 -0.38 4.51 22.59
CA PHE A 409 -0.70 4.38 24.01
C PHE A 409 -2.00 5.14 24.33
N SER A 410 -2.91 4.50 25.06
CA SER A 410 -4.30 4.96 25.22
C SER A 410 -4.49 6.16 26.16
N ASP A 411 -3.49 6.54 26.96
CA ASP A 411 -3.63 7.55 28.00
C ASP A 411 -3.82 8.99 27.48
N LYS A 412 -3.55 9.23 26.19
CA LYS A 412 -3.71 10.54 25.54
C LYS A 412 -4.25 10.42 24.13
N LYS A 413 -5.05 11.41 23.73
CA LYS A 413 -5.54 11.62 22.34
C LYS A 413 -4.54 12.35 21.44
N ILE A 414 -3.37 12.67 21.96
CA ILE A 414 -2.24 13.27 21.22
C ILE A 414 -1.03 12.36 21.36
N LYS A 415 -0.02 12.62 20.54
CA LYS A 415 1.23 11.86 20.55
C LYS A 415 1.92 11.97 21.92
N MET A 416 2.28 10.83 22.51
CA MET A 416 3.08 10.81 23.74
C MET A 416 4.55 10.97 23.40
N ASN A 417 5.27 11.74 24.21
CA ASN A 417 6.72 11.82 24.07
C ASN A 417 7.42 10.63 24.73
N THR A 418 8.67 10.38 24.33
CA THR A 418 9.45 9.23 24.79
C THR A 418 9.67 9.20 26.30
N GLU A 419 9.83 10.35 26.96
CA GLU A 419 10.01 10.42 28.42
C GLU A 419 8.70 10.10 29.17
N GLU A 420 7.54 10.45 28.61
CA GLU A 420 6.25 10.01 29.14
C GLU A 420 6.08 8.50 28.99
N ILE A 421 6.45 7.96 27.84
CA ILE A 421 6.36 6.52 27.58
C ILE A 421 7.28 5.75 28.54
N GLU A 422 8.52 6.19 28.72
CA GLU A 422 9.45 5.58 29.68
C GLU A 422 8.95 5.71 31.13
N PHE A 423 8.31 6.83 31.48
CA PHE A 423 7.71 7.01 32.81
C PHE A 423 6.52 6.06 33.07
N PHE A 424 5.65 5.86 32.08
CA PHE A 424 4.49 4.98 32.22
C PHE A 424 4.81 3.49 32.00
N TYR A 425 5.83 3.20 31.18
CA TYR A 425 6.23 1.87 30.72
C TYR A 425 7.75 1.66 30.83
N PRO A 426 8.31 1.69 32.05
CA PRO A 426 9.76 1.70 32.26
C PRO A 426 10.46 0.47 31.68
N GLY A 427 11.61 0.65 31.02
CA GLY A 427 12.41 -0.41 30.41
C GLY A 427 11.77 -1.11 29.21
N LEU A 428 10.59 -0.67 28.74
CA LEU A 428 9.94 -1.26 27.56
C LEU A 428 10.80 -1.06 26.32
N ILE A 429 11.32 0.15 26.12
CA ILE A 429 12.12 0.50 24.93
C ILE A 429 13.44 -0.27 24.91
N GLU A 430 14.16 -0.32 26.03
CA GLU A 430 15.41 -1.07 26.16
C GLU A 430 15.22 -2.54 25.78
N ARG A 431 14.23 -3.20 26.39
CA ARG A 431 13.93 -4.61 26.10
C ARG A 431 13.50 -4.85 24.65
N LEU A 432 12.77 -3.92 24.04
CA LEU A 432 12.43 -4.03 22.62
C LEU A 432 13.66 -3.87 21.74
N CYS A 433 14.58 -2.97 22.06
CA CYS A 433 15.84 -2.79 21.33
C CYS A 433 16.77 -4.02 21.44
N ASP A 434 16.68 -4.80 22.51
CA ASP A 434 17.49 -6.02 22.67
C ASP A 434 17.05 -7.18 21.76
N ILE A 435 15.81 -7.14 21.26
CA ILE A 435 15.30 -8.12 20.31
C ILE A 435 16.09 -7.98 19.00
N GLN A 436 16.83 -9.03 18.66
CA GLN A 436 17.71 -9.07 17.47
C GLN A 436 17.00 -8.70 16.16
N HIS A 437 15.69 -8.97 16.07
CA HIS A 437 14.90 -8.78 14.86
C HIS A 437 14.23 -7.40 14.77
N ILE A 438 14.38 -6.55 15.78
CA ILE A 438 14.03 -5.13 15.75
C ILE A 438 15.29 -4.34 15.37
N GLY A 439 15.21 -3.54 14.32
CA GLY A 439 16.33 -2.76 13.83
C GLY A 439 16.55 -1.49 14.65
N PHE A 440 15.51 -0.67 14.77
CA PHE A 440 15.52 0.53 15.60
C PHE A 440 14.09 0.97 15.93
N ILE A 441 13.98 1.81 16.95
CA ILE A 441 12.73 2.40 17.44
C ILE A 441 12.87 3.91 17.39
N MET A 442 11.82 4.59 16.97
CA MET A 442 11.76 6.04 16.92
C MET A 442 10.62 6.59 17.75
N GLY A 443 10.79 7.82 18.20
CA GLY A 443 9.76 8.61 18.87
C GLY A 443 10.10 10.09 18.86
N ILE A 444 9.24 10.88 19.51
CA ILE A 444 9.45 12.32 19.70
C ILE A 444 9.71 12.57 21.20
N ASN A 445 10.74 13.33 21.54
CA ASN A 445 11.01 13.67 22.95
C ASN A 445 10.21 14.89 23.43
N LYS A 446 10.34 15.26 24.71
CA LYS A 446 9.67 16.45 25.29
C LYS A 446 10.03 17.78 24.63
N LYS A 447 11.18 17.86 23.96
CA LYS A 447 11.64 19.03 23.19
C LYS A 447 11.14 19.03 21.75
N ASN A 448 10.29 18.07 21.39
CA ASN A 448 9.81 17.81 20.04
C ASN A 448 10.89 17.28 19.07
N ASP A 449 12.06 16.89 19.57
CA ASP A 449 13.15 16.32 18.77
C ASP A 449 12.79 14.89 18.35
N VAL A 450 13.23 14.49 17.15
CA VAL A 450 13.17 13.09 16.72
C VAL A 450 14.30 12.34 17.43
N VAL A 451 13.94 11.28 18.14
CA VAL A 451 14.88 10.42 18.85
C VAL A 451 14.85 9.00 18.31
N ILE A 452 15.99 8.32 18.38
CA ILE A 452 16.17 6.94 17.95
C ILE A 452 16.78 6.11 19.08
N SER A 453 16.35 4.85 19.19
CA SER A 453 16.91 3.84 20.09
C SER A 453 17.13 2.55 19.33
N TYR A 454 18.21 1.84 19.62
CA TYR A 454 18.59 0.60 18.96
C TYR A 454 19.46 -0.28 19.86
N LYS A 455 19.75 -1.52 19.44
CA LYS A 455 20.56 -2.44 20.25
C LYS A 455 21.93 -1.84 20.61
N GLY A 456 22.22 -1.75 21.90
CA GLY A 456 23.47 -1.17 22.41
C GLY A 456 23.48 0.36 22.50
N SER A 457 22.37 1.06 22.23
CA SER A 457 22.23 2.47 22.59
C SER A 457 21.74 2.62 24.03
N GLU A 458 22.35 3.52 24.81
CA GLU A 458 21.83 3.96 26.11
C GLU A 458 20.54 4.78 25.94
N GLY A 459 19.40 4.10 25.75
CA GLY A 459 18.08 4.70 25.57
C GLY A 459 17.92 5.55 24.30
N PHE A 460 16.93 6.44 24.33
CA PHE A 460 16.65 7.37 23.23
C PHE A 460 17.72 8.46 23.12
N LYS A 461 18.44 8.45 22.01
CA LYS A 461 19.39 9.50 21.67
C LYS A 461 18.74 10.47 20.68
N PRO A 462 18.95 11.80 20.83
CA PRO A 462 18.55 12.77 19.83
C PRO A 462 19.14 12.39 18.47
N PHE A 463 18.25 12.18 17.50
CA PHE A 463 18.60 11.95 16.12
C PHE A 463 18.61 13.28 15.34
N PHE A 464 17.65 14.18 15.66
CA PHE A 464 17.58 15.55 15.11
C PHE A 464 17.09 16.56 16.16
N LYS A 465 17.67 17.78 16.17
CA LYS A 465 17.40 18.88 17.12
C LYS A 465 16.69 20.10 16.53
N HIS A 466 16.21 20.01 15.28
CA HIS A 466 15.53 21.11 14.55
C HIS A 466 16.42 22.33 14.22
N ASP A 467 17.74 22.13 14.13
CA ASP A 467 18.70 23.11 13.63
C ASP A 467 19.51 22.44 12.53
N MET A 468 19.47 22.97 11.30
CA MET A 468 20.12 22.33 10.14
C MET A 468 21.63 22.09 10.36
N ALA A 469 22.35 23.04 10.97
CA ALA A 469 23.79 22.89 11.19
C ALA A 469 24.08 21.87 12.30
N ALA A 470 23.24 21.86 13.34
CA ALA A 470 23.33 20.86 14.41
C ALA A 470 22.93 19.46 13.92
N ASP A 471 21.90 19.36 13.07
CA ASP A 471 21.36 18.13 12.49
C ASP A 471 22.37 17.49 11.53
N GLU A 472 23.02 18.27 10.66
CA GLU A 472 24.07 17.77 9.76
C GLU A 472 25.30 17.29 10.55
N LYS A 473 25.68 18.01 11.61
CA LYS A 473 26.76 17.60 12.51
C LYS A 473 26.40 16.32 13.28
N LEU A 474 25.17 16.23 13.81
CA LEU A 474 24.65 15.06 14.51
C LEU A 474 24.60 13.85 13.58
N LEU A 475 24.08 14.02 12.36
CA LEU A 475 24.02 12.97 11.35
C LEU A 475 25.42 12.49 10.98
N ASN A 476 26.37 13.39 10.74
CA ASN A 476 27.76 13.00 10.45
C ASN A 476 28.44 12.28 11.61
N ILE A 477 28.19 12.68 12.86
CA ILE A 477 28.68 11.98 14.05
C ILE A 477 28.02 10.60 14.15
N TYR A 478 26.72 10.52 13.85
CA TYR A 478 25.94 9.30 13.93
C TYR A 478 26.36 8.29 12.85
N LEU A 479 26.53 8.73 11.60
CA LEU A 479 27.07 7.95 10.48
C LEU A 479 28.46 7.38 10.77
N LYS A 480 29.34 8.16 11.41
CA LYS A 480 30.69 7.72 11.75
C LYS A 480 30.75 6.73 12.92
N ASN A 481 29.77 6.80 13.83
CA ASN A 481 29.74 6.01 15.07
C ASN A 481 28.56 5.02 15.11
N LEU A 482 28.03 4.66 13.94
CA LEU A 482 26.82 3.86 13.81
C LEU A 482 27.13 2.40 14.18
N SER A 483 26.81 2.00 15.41
CA SER A 483 26.85 0.60 15.85
C SER A 483 25.57 -0.18 15.49
N ASN A 484 24.57 0.49 14.92
CA ASN A 484 23.35 -0.16 14.42
C ASN A 484 23.56 -0.70 13.01
N ASP A 485 23.63 -2.02 12.87
CA ASP A 485 23.75 -2.69 11.58
C ASP A 485 22.60 -2.35 10.62
N THR A 486 21.36 -2.25 11.11
CA THR A 486 20.19 -1.96 10.28
C THR A 486 20.27 -0.59 9.63
N LEU A 487 20.39 0.47 10.43
CA LEU A 487 20.38 1.84 9.87
C LEU A 487 21.62 2.09 8.99
N ARG A 488 22.77 1.51 9.35
CA ARG A 488 23.97 1.50 8.49
C ARG A 488 23.69 0.82 7.15
N ASN A 489 23.09 -0.38 7.17
CA ASN A 489 22.75 -1.13 5.96
C ASN A 489 21.75 -0.40 5.07
N ILE A 490 20.78 0.30 5.66
CA ILE A 490 19.82 1.15 4.93
C ILE A 490 20.55 2.25 4.17
N ILE A 491 21.44 2.97 4.87
CA ILE A 491 22.19 4.11 4.32
C ILE A 491 23.14 3.65 3.22
N GLU A 492 23.97 2.64 3.49
CA GLU A 492 24.92 2.09 2.50
C GLU A 492 24.20 1.55 1.25
N TYR A 493 22.99 0.98 1.41
CA TYR A 493 22.20 0.54 0.26
C TYR A 493 21.74 1.71 -0.61
N LEU A 494 21.28 2.80 0.02
CA LEU A 494 20.71 3.96 -0.67
C LEU A 494 21.76 4.94 -1.18
N GLU A 495 22.97 4.91 -0.63
CA GLU A 495 24.15 5.61 -1.13
C GLU A 495 24.48 5.17 -2.57
N ALA A 496 24.29 3.90 -2.90
CA ALA A 496 24.45 3.40 -4.27
C ALA A 496 23.50 4.05 -5.29
N PHE A 497 22.45 4.73 -4.81
CA PHE A 497 21.48 5.49 -5.62
C PHE A 497 21.57 7.01 -5.38
N ASN A 498 22.53 7.49 -4.56
CA ASN A 498 22.64 8.88 -4.09
C ASN A 498 21.37 9.35 -3.34
N LYS A 499 20.76 8.48 -2.52
CA LYS A 499 19.51 8.74 -1.78
C LYS A 499 19.68 8.67 -0.26
N GLU A 500 20.91 8.60 0.24
CA GLU A 500 21.25 8.43 1.65
C GLU A 500 20.81 9.61 2.53
N LYS A 501 20.81 10.84 2.01
CA LYS A 501 20.26 12.00 2.75
C LYS A 501 18.73 11.99 2.75
N LEU A 502 18.11 11.63 1.62
CA LEU A 502 16.65 11.64 1.47
C LEU A 502 15.95 10.64 2.38
N ILE A 503 16.53 9.47 2.61
CA ILE A 503 15.96 8.51 3.56
C ILE A 503 15.97 9.03 4.99
N ILE A 504 17.02 9.75 5.36
CA ILE A 504 17.15 10.32 6.69
C ILE A 504 16.11 11.42 6.93
N ASP A 505 15.99 12.34 5.97
CA ASP A 505 14.97 13.40 6.03
C ASP A 505 13.56 12.81 6.01
N SER A 506 13.32 11.79 5.20
CA SER A 506 12.00 11.16 5.11
C SER A 506 11.61 10.43 6.40
N ILE A 507 12.53 9.70 7.02
CA ILE A 507 12.31 9.05 8.33
C ILE A 507 12.03 10.10 9.43
N LYS A 508 12.73 11.23 9.39
CA LYS A 508 12.55 12.37 10.31
C LYS A 508 11.14 12.95 10.18
N ASP A 509 10.71 13.26 8.96
CA ASP A 509 9.40 13.84 8.70
C ASP A 509 8.27 12.86 9.04
N PHE A 510 8.44 11.59 8.69
CA PHE A 510 7.53 10.51 9.04
C PHE A 510 7.27 10.42 10.55
N CYS A 511 8.34 10.51 11.37
CA CYS A 511 8.23 10.46 12.83
C CYS A 511 7.40 11.63 13.39
N ARG A 512 7.31 12.75 12.66
CA ARG A 512 6.53 13.93 13.06
C ARG A 512 5.10 13.94 12.58
N PHE A 513 4.71 13.03 11.68
CA PHE A 513 3.31 12.92 11.27
C PHE A 513 2.42 12.80 12.50
N LYS A 514 1.37 13.64 12.55
CA LYS A 514 0.36 13.65 13.60
C LYS A 514 -0.23 12.26 13.82
N ASN A 515 -0.40 11.52 12.73
CA ASN A 515 -1.04 10.21 12.70
C ASN A 515 -0.07 9.04 12.88
N SER A 516 1.25 9.26 12.86
CA SER A 516 2.19 8.16 13.13
C SER A 516 2.19 7.78 14.61
N GLY A 517 2.60 6.54 14.91
CA GLY A 517 2.62 5.99 16.27
C GLY A 517 3.41 6.83 17.25
N ASP A 518 3.03 6.77 18.53
CA ASP A 518 3.79 7.35 19.64
C ASP A 518 5.23 6.80 19.66
N LEU A 519 5.36 5.49 19.41
CA LEU A 519 6.60 4.84 18.99
C LEU A 519 6.42 4.21 17.62
N ILE A 520 7.50 4.19 16.85
CA ILE A 520 7.56 3.57 15.54
C ILE A 520 8.69 2.56 15.58
N ILE A 521 8.38 1.29 15.34
CA ILE A 521 9.34 0.20 15.35
C ILE A 521 9.64 -0.20 13.91
N PHE A 522 10.93 -0.27 13.56
CA PHE A 522 11.40 -0.77 12.29
C PHE A 522 12.02 -2.16 12.47
N GLY A 523 11.67 -3.11 11.60
CA GLY A 523 12.30 -4.42 11.54
C GLY A 523 13.77 -4.33 11.13
N ALA A 524 14.57 -5.30 11.55
CA ALA A 524 15.98 -5.34 11.18
C ALA A 524 16.17 -5.52 9.65
N TYR A 525 17.18 -4.87 9.09
CA TYR A 525 17.54 -4.98 7.66
C TYR A 525 19.01 -5.36 7.50
N ASN A 526 19.29 -6.41 6.72
CA ASN A 526 20.64 -6.96 6.52
C ASN A 526 21.15 -6.88 5.08
N LYS A 527 20.56 -6.02 4.24
CA LYS A 527 20.79 -5.90 2.78
C LYS A 527 20.22 -7.01 1.90
N GLU A 528 19.92 -8.18 2.47
CA GLU A 528 19.29 -9.28 1.73
C GLU A 528 17.78 -9.32 1.93
N TYR A 529 17.36 -9.15 3.18
CA TYR A 529 15.97 -9.10 3.56
C TYR A 529 15.72 -8.13 4.71
N VAL A 530 14.46 -7.74 4.86
CA VAL A 530 13.97 -6.98 6.02
C VAL A 530 13.05 -7.85 6.86
N VAL A 531 13.08 -7.67 8.18
CA VAL A 531 12.12 -8.31 9.09
C VAL A 531 10.77 -7.64 8.94
N ASN A 532 9.73 -8.43 8.68
CA ASN A 532 8.37 -7.94 8.45
C ASN A 532 7.46 -8.30 9.63
N PHE A 533 6.76 -7.33 10.22
CA PHE A 533 5.84 -7.61 11.33
C PHE A 533 4.53 -8.26 10.85
N GLU A 534 4.24 -8.16 9.55
CA GLU A 534 3.19 -8.94 8.90
C GLU A 534 3.74 -10.28 8.38
N ASN A 535 2.85 -11.27 8.28
CA ASN A 535 3.19 -12.55 7.67
C ASN A 535 3.23 -12.41 6.13
N GLN A 536 4.28 -11.78 5.61
CA GLN A 536 4.53 -11.54 4.19
C GLN A 536 6.01 -11.81 3.86
N LEU A 537 6.25 -12.29 2.63
CA LEU A 537 7.59 -12.66 2.12
C LEU A 537 8.22 -11.57 1.24
N GLY A 538 7.43 -10.56 0.88
CA GLY A 538 7.89 -9.26 0.39
C GLY A 538 7.35 -8.17 1.30
N ALA A 539 8.21 -7.21 1.62
CA ALA A 539 7.89 -6.06 2.47
C ALA A 539 8.04 -4.74 1.70
N HIS A 540 7.17 -3.80 2.05
CA HIS A 540 7.21 -2.38 1.70
C HIS A 540 6.54 -1.56 2.82
N GLY A 541 6.51 -0.23 2.70
CA GLY A 541 5.92 0.66 3.70
C GLY A 541 6.88 1.09 4.82
N GLY A 542 8.13 0.64 4.80
CA GLY A 542 9.17 1.05 5.75
C GLY A 542 10.36 1.73 5.07
N ALA A 543 11.53 1.55 5.69
CA ALA A 543 12.77 2.20 5.30
C ALA A 543 13.83 1.18 4.86
N GLY A 544 14.51 1.51 3.77
CA GLY A 544 15.68 0.83 3.21
C GLY A 544 15.42 -0.34 2.28
N GLY A 545 16.44 -0.62 1.47
CA GLY A 545 16.38 -1.64 0.43
C GLY A 545 15.56 -1.20 -0.78
N GLU A 546 15.12 -2.19 -1.53
CA GLU A 546 14.46 -2.03 -2.82
C GLU A 546 13.10 -1.33 -2.72
N GLN A 547 12.45 -1.38 -1.57
CA GLN A 547 11.13 -0.76 -1.35
C GLN A 547 11.12 0.77 -1.58
N ASN A 548 12.24 1.46 -1.34
CA ASN A 548 12.28 2.93 -1.49
C ASN A 548 12.75 3.41 -2.87
N ILE A 549 13.15 2.50 -3.76
CA ILE A 549 13.71 2.79 -5.09
C ILE A 549 12.78 2.24 -6.19
N PRO A 550 11.64 2.89 -6.45
CA PRO A 550 10.83 2.63 -7.63
C PRO A 550 11.49 3.22 -8.90
N PHE A 551 10.73 3.21 -10.00
CA PHE A 551 11.16 3.79 -11.27
C PHE A 551 10.03 4.51 -11.99
N ALA A 552 10.40 5.38 -12.92
CA ALA A 552 9.49 6.00 -13.88
C ALA A 552 10.02 5.80 -15.30
N VAL A 553 9.09 5.52 -16.23
CA VAL A 553 9.31 5.58 -17.68
C VAL A 553 8.40 6.64 -18.27
N TYR A 554 8.99 7.60 -18.97
CA TYR A 554 8.31 8.81 -19.42
C TYR A 554 8.93 9.33 -20.73
N PRO A 555 8.19 10.11 -21.54
CA PRO A 555 8.70 10.61 -22.82
C PRO A 555 9.95 11.50 -22.64
N GLU A 556 10.97 11.29 -23.48
CA GLU A 556 12.22 12.09 -23.46
C GLU A 556 11.95 13.59 -23.71
N SER A 557 10.89 13.92 -24.46
CA SER A 557 10.51 15.30 -24.77
C SER A 557 10.01 16.14 -23.57
N LEU A 558 9.83 15.54 -22.40
CA LEU A 558 9.35 16.25 -21.21
C LEU A 558 10.51 16.92 -20.47
N ASN A 559 10.32 18.19 -20.11
CA ASN A 559 11.26 18.92 -19.27
C ASN A 559 11.00 18.67 -17.77
N PHE A 560 11.15 17.40 -17.35
CA PHE A 560 11.01 17.00 -15.94
C PHE A 560 11.97 15.85 -15.62
N ASP A 561 12.78 16.05 -14.60
CA ASP A 561 13.75 15.06 -14.13
C ASP A 561 13.15 14.21 -13.02
N PHE A 562 12.62 13.04 -13.38
CA PHE A 562 12.10 12.08 -12.41
C PHE A 562 13.17 11.58 -11.44
N SER A 563 14.46 11.59 -11.80
CA SER A 563 15.51 11.12 -10.89
C SER A 563 15.70 12.03 -9.66
N SER A 564 15.30 13.29 -9.77
CA SER A 564 15.27 14.25 -8.66
C SER A 564 14.08 14.09 -7.73
N VAL A 565 13.07 13.29 -8.11
CA VAL A 565 11.85 13.11 -7.30
C VAL A 565 12.17 12.42 -5.99
N ASN A 566 11.72 13.05 -4.90
CA ASN A 566 11.84 12.56 -3.53
C ASN A 566 10.50 12.49 -2.79
N ASN A 567 9.41 12.99 -3.39
CA ASN A 567 8.04 12.83 -2.92
C ASN A 567 7.08 12.89 -4.13
N SER A 568 6.05 12.04 -4.14
CA SER A 568 5.06 11.97 -5.23
C SER A 568 4.28 13.27 -5.45
N CYS A 569 4.22 14.17 -4.46
CA CYS A 569 3.66 15.52 -4.62
C CYS A 569 4.37 16.33 -5.73
N GLN A 570 5.66 16.11 -5.95
CA GLN A 570 6.40 16.78 -7.04
C GLN A 570 5.92 16.31 -8.42
N ILE A 571 5.55 15.03 -8.53
CA ILE A 571 4.95 14.48 -9.75
C ILE A 571 3.55 15.08 -9.95
N TYR A 572 2.76 15.24 -8.87
CA TYR A 572 1.49 15.96 -8.93
C TYR A 572 1.68 17.38 -9.45
N ASP A 573 2.59 18.16 -8.89
CA ASP A 573 2.81 19.55 -9.30
C ASP A 573 3.18 19.64 -10.79
N PHE A 574 4.07 18.77 -11.25
CA PHE A 574 4.43 18.68 -12.66
C PHE A 574 3.20 18.38 -13.54
N LEU A 575 2.45 17.33 -13.23
CA LEU A 575 1.30 16.93 -14.04
C LEU A 575 0.14 17.93 -13.96
N TYR A 576 -0.10 18.49 -12.78
CA TYR A 576 -1.16 19.47 -12.57
C TYR A 576 -0.91 20.73 -13.40
N ASN A 577 0.32 21.24 -13.37
CA ASN A 577 0.70 22.46 -14.11
C ASN A 577 0.77 22.27 -15.63
N ASN A 578 1.08 21.06 -16.12
CA ASN A 578 1.22 20.81 -17.57
C ASN A 578 -0.07 20.33 -18.24
N TYR A 579 -1.00 19.72 -17.50
CA TYR A 579 -2.18 19.07 -18.12
C TYR A 579 -3.52 19.50 -17.51
N VAL A 580 -3.56 20.04 -16.28
CA VAL A 580 -4.82 20.30 -15.58
C VAL A 580 -5.17 21.79 -15.54
N VAL A 581 -4.24 22.63 -15.06
CA VAL A 581 -4.33 24.11 -15.20
C VAL A 581 -4.45 24.46 -16.67
#